data_AF-A0A815DZ72-F1
#
_entry.id   AF-A0A815DZ72-F1
#
_cell.length_a   1.000
_cell.length_b   1.000
_cell.length_c   1.000
_cell.angle_alpha   90.00
_cell.angle_beta   90.00
_cell.angle_gamma   90.00
#
_symmetry.space_group_name_H-M   'P 1'
#
loop_
_entity.id
_entity.type
_entity.pdbx_description
1 polymer ?
#
loop_
_entity_poly.entity_id
_entity_poly.type
_entity_poly.pdbx_seq_one_letter_code
_entity_poly.pdbx_strand_id
1 'polypeptide(L)'
;CTALSFIDGYKEITERSDNTPVLFDLDISTTIAKPFAYLHQNLNGNTEQEVLLSIGLTFRTESVETFTDDGLMLIKLIACSDEDCNLKNKAQNFKKILGIDKRHQDIKWGYLLFVIGEYELAKQHYQILLAKLRENDHRTIGTIYYDLGRIYYETGDYQKALEYYNKSLEYAHLNGDYLLRVIELYNSIAEANDKICNYENSLKYYTKSLDTALSTKPSDFHYTVNLYSRIGKNYNNKGQYSLALDCCNKALQIRSKFLNYTDIGLVAAYNNIALIHSYNTITRGVWFIVKST
;
A
#
# COMPACT_ATOMS: atom_id res chain seq x y z
N CYS A 1 -22.94 -10.56 16.71
CA CYS A 1 -23.78 -11.12 15.65
C CYS A 1 -23.32 -12.53 15.35
N THR A 2 -24.21 -13.52 15.59
CA THR A 2 -24.11 -14.97 15.27
C THR A 2 -22.79 -15.64 15.64
N ALA A 3 -22.58 -16.13 16.88
CA ALA A 3 -23.20 -17.33 17.48
C ALA A 3 -23.25 -18.52 16.52
N LEU A 4 -22.26 -19.42 16.62
CA LEU A 4 -22.34 -20.79 16.13
C LEU A 4 -22.21 -21.70 17.34
N SER A 5 -23.38 -22.07 17.85
CA SER A 5 -23.64 -23.24 18.69
C SER A 5 -23.00 -24.49 18.07
N PHE A 6 -22.31 -25.28 18.90
CA PHE A 6 -22.03 -26.67 18.60
C PHE A 6 -23.34 -27.39 18.22
N ILE A 7 -23.38 -27.94 17.01
CA ILE A 7 -24.38 -28.92 16.60
C ILE A 7 -23.61 -30.17 16.17
N ASP A 8 -23.88 -31.26 16.87
CA ASP A 8 -23.55 -32.62 16.49
C ASP A 8 -23.97 -32.89 15.04
N GLY A 9 -23.03 -33.31 14.20
CA GLY A 9 -23.32 -33.73 12.84
C GLY A 9 -22.18 -33.51 11.87
N TYR A 10 -21.10 -34.28 12.01
CA TYR A 10 -20.15 -34.46 10.90
C TYR A 10 -20.88 -35.14 9.74
N LYS A 11 -21.26 -34.35 8.74
CA LYS A 11 -21.58 -34.81 7.40
C LYS A 11 -20.75 -34.04 6.39
N GLU A 12 -20.10 -34.82 5.54
CA GLU A 12 -19.15 -34.48 4.48
C GLU A 12 -19.43 -33.15 3.77
N ILE A 13 -18.46 -32.25 3.82
CA ILE A 13 -18.27 -31.24 2.79
C ILE A 13 -17.07 -31.69 1.96
N THR A 14 -17.36 -32.53 0.97
CA THR A 14 -16.47 -32.78 -0.15
C THR A 14 -16.55 -31.61 -1.12
N GLU A 15 -15.61 -30.67 -1.02
CA GLU A 15 -15.09 -29.91 -2.17
C GLU A 15 -13.83 -29.15 -1.72
N ARG A 16 -12.72 -29.34 -2.45
CA ARG A 16 -11.40 -28.76 -2.16
C ARG A 16 -11.46 -27.22 -2.18
N SER A 17 -11.56 -26.62 -1.00
CA SER A 17 -10.99 -25.30 -0.71
C SER A 17 -9.75 -25.54 0.15
N ASP A 18 -8.61 -24.91 -0.17
CA ASP A 18 -7.39 -24.85 0.65
C ASP A 18 -7.62 -24.04 1.95
N ASN A 19 -8.69 -24.33 2.66
CA ASN A 19 -9.06 -23.66 3.89
C ASN A 19 -8.46 -24.47 5.05
N THR A 20 -7.36 -23.97 5.59
CA THR A 20 -6.80 -24.49 6.85
C THR A 20 -7.77 -24.13 7.98
N PRO A 21 -8.30 -25.12 8.72
CA PRO A 21 -9.13 -24.80 9.86
C PRO A 21 -8.26 -24.14 10.95
N VAL A 22 -8.77 -23.07 11.55
CA VAL A 22 -8.06 -22.26 12.54
C VAL A 22 -8.93 -22.12 13.79
N LEU A 23 -8.33 -22.39 14.95
CA LEU A 23 -8.90 -22.10 16.26
C LEU A 23 -8.21 -20.87 16.85
N PHE A 24 -8.99 -19.86 17.22
CA PHE A 24 -8.49 -18.68 17.94
C PHE A 24 -8.71 -18.86 19.43
N ASP A 25 -7.62 -18.79 20.18
CA ASP A 25 -7.66 -18.71 21.64
C ASP A 25 -7.34 -17.27 22.06
N LEU A 26 -8.28 -16.65 22.76
CA LEU A 26 -8.30 -15.21 23.03
C LEU A 26 -8.17 -14.97 24.53
N ASP A 27 -7.02 -14.48 24.97
CA ASP A 27 -6.84 -14.01 26.34
C ASP A 27 -7.22 -12.53 26.45
N ILE A 28 -8.35 -12.27 27.12
CA ILE A 28 -8.91 -10.93 27.31
C ILE A 28 -8.81 -10.56 28.79
N SER A 29 -7.86 -9.69 29.12
CA SER A 29 -7.79 -9.10 30.46
C SER A 29 -8.97 -8.15 30.71
N THR A 30 -9.64 -8.31 31.85
CA THR A 30 -10.73 -7.43 32.31
C THR A 30 -10.27 -6.02 32.65
N THR A 31 -8.96 -5.77 32.69
CA THR A 31 -8.39 -4.42 32.80
C THR A 31 -8.52 -3.60 31.50
N ILE A 32 -8.63 -4.27 30.35
CA ILE A 32 -8.66 -3.62 29.02
C ILE A 32 -10.08 -3.66 28.44
N ALA A 33 -10.86 -4.70 28.75
CA ALA A 33 -12.23 -4.87 28.31
C ALA A 33 -13.20 -4.74 29.49
N LYS A 34 -14.19 -3.83 29.41
CA LYS A 34 -15.27 -3.77 30.41
C LYS A 34 -16.44 -4.67 29.99
N PRO A 35 -16.81 -5.66 30.81
CA PRO A 35 -18.08 -6.38 30.67
C PRO A 35 -19.24 -5.39 30.74
N PHE A 36 -20.20 -5.49 29.82
CA PHE A 36 -21.40 -4.65 29.85
C PHE A 36 -22.67 -5.44 30.18
N ALA A 37 -22.63 -6.77 30.08
CA ALA A 37 -23.70 -7.63 30.55
C ALA A 37 -23.18 -9.02 30.95
N TYR A 38 -23.84 -9.60 31.94
CA TYR A 38 -23.68 -11.00 32.35
C TYR A 38 -25.01 -11.70 32.12
N LEU A 39 -24.98 -12.76 31.33
CA LEU A 39 -26.14 -13.59 31.02
C LEU A 39 -26.00 -14.93 31.74
N HIS A 40 -27.04 -15.29 32.48
CA HIS A 40 -27.17 -16.61 33.08
C HIS A 40 -28.24 -17.37 32.32
N GLN A 41 -27.83 -18.44 31.63
CA GLN A 41 -28.78 -19.37 31.01
C GLN A 41 -28.62 -20.73 31.67
N ASN A 42 -29.77 -21.33 32.00
CA ASN A 42 -29.83 -22.65 32.60
C ASN A 42 -30.38 -23.61 31.55
N LEU A 43 -29.48 -24.26 30.83
CA LEU A 43 -29.81 -25.20 29.75
C LEU A 43 -29.48 -26.61 30.23
N ASN A 44 -30.50 -27.48 30.29
CA ASN A 44 -30.37 -28.89 30.67
C ASN A 44 -29.60 -29.16 31.97
N GLY A 45 -29.78 -28.32 32.99
CA GLY A 45 -29.18 -28.52 34.32
C GLY A 45 -27.72 -28.05 34.46
N ASN A 46 -27.12 -27.54 33.38
CA ASN A 46 -25.84 -26.84 33.45
C ASN A 46 -26.08 -25.33 33.41
N THR A 47 -25.56 -24.63 34.41
CA THR A 47 -25.53 -23.17 34.43
C THR A 47 -24.37 -22.68 33.60
N GLU A 48 -24.64 -22.17 32.40
CA GLU A 48 -23.62 -21.48 31.60
C GLU A 48 -23.63 -19.99 31.95
N GLN A 49 -22.44 -19.44 32.19
CA GLN A 49 -22.23 -18.01 32.39
C GLN A 49 -21.69 -17.43 31.09
N GLU A 50 -22.46 -16.56 30.46
CA GLU A 50 -22.04 -15.83 29.26
C GLU A 50 -21.78 -14.36 29.64
N VAL A 51 -20.63 -13.83 29.21
CA VAL A 51 -20.21 -12.45 29.50
C VAL A 51 -20.12 -11.69 28.19
N LEU A 52 -20.94 -10.64 28.04
CA LEU A 52 -20.92 -9.79 26.86
C LEU A 52 -19.95 -8.61 27.06
N LEU A 53 -19.03 -8.46 26.10
CA LEU A 53 -17.96 -7.46 26.06
C LEU A 53 -18.14 -6.53 24.86
N SER A 54 -17.94 -5.22 25.06
CA SER A 54 -17.94 -4.23 23.97
C SER A 54 -16.51 -4.08 23.45
N ILE A 55 -16.26 -4.38 22.18
CA ILE A 55 -14.91 -4.59 21.66
C ILE A 55 -14.47 -3.40 20.80
N GLY A 56 -13.49 -2.65 21.29
CA GLY A 56 -12.56 -1.82 20.52
C GLY A 56 -11.12 -2.26 20.80
N LEU A 57 -10.86 -3.57 20.77
CA LEU A 57 -9.61 -4.17 21.23
C LEU A 57 -8.78 -4.62 20.02
N THR A 58 -7.50 -4.29 20.05
CA THR A 58 -6.50 -4.79 19.12
C THR A 58 -5.86 -6.04 19.73
N PHE A 59 -5.78 -7.14 18.99
CA PHE A 59 -5.14 -8.37 19.45
C PHE A 59 -3.80 -8.57 18.77
N ARG A 60 -2.79 -9.03 19.53
CA ARG A 60 -1.53 -9.49 18.94
C ARG A 60 -1.47 -11.01 18.95
N THR A 61 -0.91 -11.57 17.88
CA THR A 61 -0.54 -12.98 17.86
C THR A 61 0.59 -13.25 18.83
N GLU A 62 0.35 -14.13 19.80
CA GLU A 62 1.36 -14.64 20.72
C GLU A 62 2.10 -15.82 20.10
N SER A 63 1.36 -16.82 19.62
CA SER A 63 1.92 -17.99 18.94
C SER A 63 0.95 -18.55 17.90
N VAL A 64 1.52 -19.32 16.98
CA VAL A 64 0.78 -20.13 16.01
C VAL A 64 1.34 -21.54 16.15
N GLU A 65 0.49 -22.48 16.54
CA GLU A 65 0.85 -23.87 16.84
C GLU A 65 -0.05 -24.81 16.05
N THR A 66 0.47 -25.96 15.63
CA THR A 66 -0.36 -27.03 15.07
C THR A 66 -1.02 -27.76 16.24
N PHE A 67 -2.34 -27.66 16.34
CA PHE A 67 -3.13 -28.18 17.45
C PHE A 67 -3.46 -29.66 17.30
N THR A 68 -3.69 -30.11 16.06
CA THR A 68 -3.94 -31.52 15.73
C THR A 68 -3.14 -31.95 14.52
N ASP A 69 -2.83 -33.26 14.44
CA ASP A 69 -2.14 -33.88 13.30
C ASP A 69 -2.91 -33.72 11.97
N ASP A 70 -4.22 -33.44 12.05
CA ASP A 70 -5.11 -33.18 10.90
C ASP A 70 -5.01 -31.74 10.35
N GLY A 71 -4.09 -30.92 10.86
CA GLY A 71 -3.79 -29.60 10.33
C GLY A 71 -4.59 -28.44 10.93
N LEU A 72 -5.26 -28.63 12.07
CA LEU A 72 -5.87 -27.51 12.81
C LEU A 72 -4.78 -26.62 13.38
N MET A 73 -4.80 -25.33 13.04
CA MET A 73 -3.88 -24.34 13.62
C MET A 73 -4.53 -23.64 14.82
N LEU A 74 -3.84 -23.64 15.96
CA LEU A 74 -4.16 -22.82 17.12
C LEU A 74 -3.40 -21.50 17.02
N ILE A 75 -4.12 -20.39 16.98
CA ILE A 75 -3.56 -19.04 17.05
C ILE A 75 -3.92 -18.46 18.42
N LYS A 76 -2.90 -18.31 19.28
CA LYS A 76 -3.06 -17.64 20.57
C LYS A 76 -2.97 -16.14 20.38
N LEU A 77 -3.98 -15.43 20.83
CA LEU A 77 -4.13 -13.99 20.71
C LEU A 77 -4.22 -13.35 22.09
N ILE A 78 -3.44 -12.29 22.31
CA ILE A 78 -3.49 -11.50 23.55
C ILE A 78 -4.09 -10.13 23.25
N ALA A 79 -5.05 -9.71 24.07
CA ALA A 79 -5.61 -8.36 24.01
C ALA A 79 -4.55 -7.30 24.36
N CYS A 80 -4.39 -6.30 23.49
CA CYS A 80 -3.50 -5.18 23.68
C CYS A 80 -4.30 -3.87 23.80
N SER A 81 -3.79 -2.93 24.60
CA SER A 81 -4.24 -1.54 24.59
C SER A 81 -3.26 -0.69 23.77
N ASP A 82 -3.70 0.46 23.28
CA ASP A 82 -2.84 1.45 22.62
C ASP A 82 -1.71 1.97 23.55
N GLU A 83 -1.86 1.76 24.87
CA GLU A 83 -0.88 2.13 25.90
C GLU A 83 0.05 0.99 26.33
N ASP A 84 0.02 -0.17 25.66
CA ASP A 84 0.82 -1.34 26.03
C ASP A 84 2.33 -1.01 26.02
N CYS A 85 2.89 -0.89 27.21
CA CYS A 85 4.28 -0.55 27.44
C CYS A 85 5.24 -1.61 26.91
N ASN A 86 4.81 -2.87 26.80
CA ASN A 86 5.59 -3.94 26.18
C ASN A 86 5.64 -3.79 24.67
N LEU A 87 4.58 -3.32 24.01
CA LEU A 87 4.61 -3.00 22.59
C LEU A 87 5.51 -1.80 22.31
N LYS A 88 5.43 -0.76 23.14
CA LYS A 88 6.33 0.41 23.07
C LYS A 88 7.79 0.00 23.26
N ASN A 89 8.06 -0.85 24.25
CA ASN A 89 9.40 -1.40 24.48
C ASN A 89 9.84 -2.34 23.37
N LYS A 90 8.95 -3.14 22.78
CA LYS A 90 9.26 -3.97 21.60
C LYS A 90 9.54 -3.13 20.37
N ALA A 91 8.81 -2.05 20.11
CA ALA A 91 9.12 -1.11 19.04
C ALA A 91 10.46 -0.40 19.27
N GLN A 92 10.76 -0.01 20.52
CA GLN A 92 12.06 0.55 20.89
C GLN A 92 13.20 -0.49 20.82
N ASN A 93 12.93 -1.74 21.14
CA ASN A 93 13.88 -2.83 21.01
C ASN A 93 14.04 -3.23 19.55
N PHE A 94 13.01 -3.14 18.71
CA PHE A 94 13.09 -3.30 17.26
C PHE A 94 14.00 -2.22 16.67
N LYS A 95 13.89 -0.98 17.14
CA LYS A 95 14.85 0.11 16.82
C LYS A 95 16.29 -0.24 17.22
N LYS A 96 16.50 -0.94 18.35
CA LYS A 96 17.84 -1.35 18.83
C LYS A 96 18.41 -2.60 18.12
N ILE A 97 17.60 -3.66 17.98
CA ILE A 97 17.95 -4.97 17.40
C ILE A 97 18.32 -4.84 15.93
N LEU A 98 17.68 -3.93 15.21
CA LEU A 98 18.02 -3.68 13.81
C LEU A 98 19.47 -3.19 13.61
N GLY A 99 20.17 -2.71 14.65
CA GLY A 99 21.63 -2.49 14.60
C GLY A 99 22.11 -1.58 13.46
N ILE A 100 21.41 -0.49 13.17
CA ILE A 100 21.65 0.34 11.97
C ILE A 100 22.43 1.62 12.39
N ASP A 101 23.11 2.32 11.46
CA ASP A 101 24.03 3.46 11.69
C ASP A 101 23.45 4.86 11.26
N LYS A 102 24.01 5.94 11.84
CA LYS A 102 23.49 7.25 12.29
C LYS A 102 22.82 8.25 11.31
N ARG A 103 22.49 7.95 10.05
CA ARG A 103 21.77 8.92 9.16
C ARG A 103 20.67 8.30 8.31
N HIS A 104 20.93 7.12 7.76
CA HIS A 104 19.92 6.38 6.98
C HIS A 104 18.78 5.81 7.84
N GLN A 105 18.98 5.73 9.16
CA GLN A 105 17.96 5.28 10.12
C GLN A 105 16.83 6.25 10.33
N ASP A 106 17.14 7.54 10.47
CA ASP A 106 16.12 8.53 10.76
C ASP A 106 15.19 8.70 9.54
N ILE A 107 15.72 8.58 8.32
CA ILE A 107 14.86 8.52 7.12
C ILE A 107 13.99 7.28 7.13
N LYS A 108 14.56 6.09 7.38
CA LYS A 108 13.79 4.83 7.41
C LYS A 108 12.69 4.85 8.47
N TRP A 109 12.93 5.47 9.62
CA TRP A 109 11.92 5.63 10.66
C TRP A 109 10.79 6.57 10.21
N GLY A 110 11.13 7.72 9.60
CA GLY A 110 10.14 8.61 8.99
C GLY A 110 9.30 7.89 7.92
N TYR A 111 9.95 7.05 7.11
CA TYR A 111 9.28 6.26 6.07
C TYR A 111 8.34 5.21 6.68
N LEU A 112 8.77 4.54 7.75
CA LEU A 112 7.92 3.59 8.46
C LEU A 112 6.68 4.29 9.05
N LEU A 113 6.86 5.45 9.69
CA LEU A 113 5.75 6.27 10.19
C LEU A 113 4.76 6.64 9.06
N PHE A 114 5.27 6.96 7.88
CA PHE A 114 4.45 7.19 6.70
C PHE A 114 3.67 5.93 6.28
N VAL A 115 4.32 4.76 6.20
CA VAL A 115 3.69 3.50 5.77
C VAL A 115 2.59 3.05 6.73
N ILE A 116 2.75 3.26 8.04
CA ILE A 116 1.72 2.93 9.03
C ILE A 116 0.58 3.96 9.09
N GLY A 117 0.64 5.04 8.31
CA GLY A 117 -0.39 6.09 8.26
C GLY A 117 -0.23 7.19 9.32
N GLU A 118 0.84 7.16 10.11
CA GLU A 118 1.14 8.16 11.14
C GLU A 118 1.77 9.42 10.53
N TYR A 119 1.00 10.10 9.67
CA TYR A 119 1.47 11.20 8.82
C TYR A 119 1.97 12.42 9.60
N GLU A 120 1.32 12.78 10.71
CA GLU A 120 1.76 13.92 11.55
C GLU A 120 3.10 13.64 12.23
N LEU A 121 3.26 12.45 12.80
CA LEU A 121 4.52 12.03 13.42
C LEU A 121 5.63 11.93 12.37
N ALA A 122 5.33 11.40 11.18
CA ALA A 122 6.29 11.35 10.08
C ALA A 122 6.76 12.75 9.69
N LYS A 123 5.84 13.71 9.52
CA LYS A 123 6.17 15.11 9.21
C LYS A 123 7.05 15.75 10.27
N GLN A 124 6.68 15.64 11.54
CA GLN A 124 7.46 16.20 12.65
C GLN A 124 8.87 15.60 12.69
N HIS A 125 8.98 14.27 12.53
CA HIS A 125 10.26 13.58 12.51
C HIS A 125 11.16 14.05 11.35
N TYR A 126 10.59 14.18 10.14
CA TYR A 126 11.32 14.70 8.98
C TYR A 126 11.75 16.17 9.14
N GLN A 127 10.93 17.02 9.77
CA GLN A 127 11.31 18.42 10.06
C GLN A 127 12.47 18.50 11.05
N ILE A 128 12.45 17.70 12.12
CA ILE A 128 13.56 17.59 13.08
C ILE A 128 14.83 17.10 12.37
N LEU A 129 14.69 16.13 11.45
CA LEU A 129 15.82 15.60 10.70
C LEU A 129 16.42 16.65 9.76
N LEU A 130 15.59 17.39 9.02
CA LEU A 130 16.06 18.49 8.15
C LEU A 130 16.83 19.55 8.94
N ALA A 131 16.39 19.90 10.15
CA ALA A 131 17.07 20.88 11.00
C ALA A 131 18.47 20.43 11.49
N LYS A 132 18.75 19.12 11.47
CA LYS A 132 20.04 18.55 11.90
C LYS A 132 21.03 18.35 10.75
N LEU A 133 20.55 18.34 9.51
CA LEU A 133 21.38 18.05 8.34
C LEU A 133 22.18 19.29 7.92
N ARG A 134 23.37 19.06 7.38
CA ARG A 134 24.18 20.13 6.78
C ARG A 134 23.74 20.32 5.33
N GLU A 135 23.92 21.53 4.80
CA GLU A 135 23.51 21.85 3.42
C GLU A 135 24.10 20.90 2.36
N ASN A 136 25.30 20.36 2.62
CA ASN A 136 25.98 19.42 1.73
C ASN A 136 25.42 17.98 1.77
N ASP A 137 24.48 17.67 2.67
CA ASP A 137 23.80 16.35 2.72
C ASP A 137 22.69 16.25 1.65
N HIS A 138 22.98 16.69 0.41
CA HIS A 138 22.00 16.89 -0.67
C HIS A 138 21.11 15.66 -0.93
N ARG A 139 21.69 14.46 -0.91
CA ARG A 139 20.96 13.20 -1.15
C ARG A 139 19.91 12.93 -0.06
N THR A 140 20.31 13.13 1.20
CA THR A 140 19.47 12.90 2.38
C THR A 140 18.33 13.91 2.40
N ILE A 141 18.65 15.19 2.16
CA ILE A 141 17.67 16.28 2.08
C ILE A 141 16.67 16.03 0.94
N GLY A 142 17.15 15.67 -0.25
CA GLY A 142 16.29 15.33 -1.40
C GLY A 142 15.33 14.18 -1.09
N THR A 143 15.79 13.15 -0.38
CA THR A 143 14.94 12.02 0.03
C THR A 143 13.86 12.45 1.02
N ILE A 144 14.22 13.27 2.02
CA ILE A 144 13.25 13.76 3.01
C ILE A 144 12.20 14.65 2.34
N TYR A 145 12.59 15.52 1.42
CA TYR A 145 11.63 16.32 0.66
C TYR A 145 10.70 15.45 -0.21
N TYR A 146 11.21 14.36 -0.79
CA TYR A 146 10.36 13.42 -1.50
C TYR A 146 9.31 12.79 -0.57
N ASP A 147 9.73 12.29 0.59
CA ASP A 147 8.83 11.64 1.55
C ASP A 147 7.81 12.63 2.14
N LEU A 148 8.21 13.87 2.43
CA LEU A 148 7.28 14.94 2.81
C LEU A 148 6.25 15.22 1.70
N GLY A 149 6.69 15.25 0.43
CA GLY A 149 5.79 15.36 -0.71
C GLY A 149 4.77 14.23 -0.77
N ARG A 150 5.19 12.99 -0.49
CA ARG A 150 4.28 11.82 -0.41
C ARG A 150 3.27 11.96 0.73
N ILE A 151 3.70 12.41 1.90
CA ILE A 151 2.77 12.64 3.02
C ILE A 151 1.70 13.68 2.64
N TYR A 152 2.10 14.80 2.03
CA TYR A 152 1.12 15.80 1.57
C TYR A 152 0.21 15.27 0.47
N TYR A 153 0.72 14.42 -0.42
CA TYR A 153 -0.09 13.76 -1.44
C TYR A 153 -1.17 12.85 -0.82
N GLU A 154 -0.80 11.99 0.14
CA GLU A 154 -1.74 11.08 0.79
C GLU A 154 -2.77 11.81 1.66
N THR A 155 -2.37 12.92 2.28
CA THR A 155 -3.28 13.79 3.06
C THR A 155 -4.13 14.74 2.20
N GLY A 156 -3.95 14.73 0.87
CA GLY A 156 -4.76 15.49 -0.08
C GLY A 156 -4.32 16.94 -0.36
N ASP A 157 -3.25 17.41 0.28
CA ASP A 157 -2.66 18.73 -0.01
C ASP A 157 -1.69 18.64 -1.20
N TYR A 158 -2.28 18.47 -2.39
CA TYR A 158 -1.53 18.25 -3.63
C TYR A 158 -0.65 19.44 -4.02
N GLN A 159 -1.00 20.67 -3.62
CA GLN A 159 -0.18 21.86 -3.88
C GLN A 159 1.11 21.84 -3.06
N LYS A 160 1.03 21.52 -1.76
CA LYS A 160 2.25 21.30 -0.96
C LYS A 160 3.03 20.09 -1.42
N ALA A 161 2.37 19.01 -1.84
CA ALA A 161 3.05 17.86 -2.41
C ALA A 161 3.93 18.28 -3.61
N LEU A 162 3.39 19.09 -4.53
CA LEU A 162 4.14 19.65 -5.66
C LEU A 162 5.31 20.52 -5.21
N GLU A 163 5.14 21.37 -4.19
CA GLU A 163 6.24 22.18 -3.64
C GLU A 163 7.41 21.31 -3.16
N TYR A 164 7.11 20.29 -2.35
CA TYR A 164 8.12 19.39 -1.79
C TYR A 164 8.75 18.47 -2.84
N TYR A 165 7.97 17.99 -3.83
CA TYR A 165 8.53 17.23 -4.95
C TYR A 165 9.45 18.09 -5.82
N ASN A 166 9.12 19.36 -6.08
CA ASN A 166 10.01 20.25 -6.82
C ASN A 166 11.30 20.55 -6.03
N LYS A 167 11.21 20.78 -4.71
CA LYS A 167 12.40 20.88 -3.85
C LYS A 167 13.25 19.62 -3.96
N SER A 168 12.66 18.43 -3.84
CA SER A 168 13.40 17.17 -4.00
C SER A 168 14.08 17.03 -5.38
N LEU A 169 13.41 17.49 -6.43
CA LEU A 169 13.94 17.48 -7.81
C LEU A 169 15.18 18.37 -7.98
N GLU A 170 15.21 19.55 -7.35
CA GLU A 170 16.40 20.40 -7.32
C GLU A 170 17.61 19.66 -6.74
N TYR A 171 17.42 18.96 -5.60
CA TYR A 171 18.48 18.15 -4.99
C TYR A 171 18.84 16.90 -5.82
N ALA A 172 17.89 16.32 -6.55
CA ALA A 172 18.16 15.20 -7.44
C ALA A 172 19.08 15.61 -8.61
N HIS A 173 18.90 16.81 -9.15
CA HIS A 173 19.76 17.34 -10.23
C HIS A 173 21.18 17.69 -9.77
N LEU A 174 21.38 18.02 -8.50
CA LEU A 174 22.72 18.26 -7.92
C LEU A 174 23.56 16.98 -7.80
N ASN A 175 22.92 15.81 -7.74
CA ASN A 175 23.57 14.51 -7.56
C ASN A 175 23.53 13.76 -8.90
N GLY A 176 24.57 13.91 -9.72
CA GLY A 176 24.63 13.48 -11.13
C GLY A 176 24.32 12.01 -11.46
N ASP A 177 24.20 11.12 -10.46
CA ASP A 177 23.93 9.68 -10.62
C ASP A 177 22.51 9.25 -10.20
N TYR A 178 21.54 10.17 -10.13
CA TYR A 178 20.21 9.86 -9.57
C TYR A 178 19.06 9.83 -10.59
N LEU A 179 19.31 9.29 -11.79
CA LEU A 179 18.32 9.24 -12.87
C LEU A 179 17.03 8.52 -12.48
N LEU A 180 17.10 7.41 -11.73
CA LEU A 180 15.90 6.68 -11.27
C LEU A 180 15.02 7.55 -10.38
N ARG A 181 15.60 8.37 -9.50
CA ARG A 181 14.82 9.30 -8.68
C ARG A 181 14.20 10.41 -9.51
N VAL A 182 14.91 10.91 -10.52
CA VAL A 182 14.35 11.93 -11.42
C VAL A 182 13.11 11.36 -12.14
N ILE A 183 13.16 10.11 -12.58
CA ILE A 183 12.01 9.40 -13.16
C ILE A 183 10.85 9.32 -12.16
N GLU A 184 11.12 8.86 -10.92
CA GLU A 184 10.12 8.77 -9.85
C GLU A 184 9.51 10.14 -9.50
N LEU A 185 10.33 11.19 -9.38
CA LEU A 185 9.90 12.54 -9.06
C LEU A 185 9.02 13.12 -10.15
N TYR A 186 9.40 12.97 -11.42
CA TYR A 186 8.56 13.38 -12.54
C TYR A 186 7.22 12.65 -12.53
N ASN A 187 7.22 11.35 -12.22
CA ASN A 187 5.98 10.59 -12.08
C ASN A 187 5.12 11.11 -10.92
N SER A 188 5.70 11.34 -9.73
CA SER A 188 4.96 11.87 -8.57
C SER A 188 4.43 13.30 -8.78
N ILE A 189 5.18 14.16 -9.48
CA ILE A 189 4.73 15.51 -9.87
C ILE A 189 3.56 15.43 -10.85
N ALA A 190 3.64 14.53 -11.83
CA ALA A 190 2.55 14.32 -12.77
C ALA A 190 1.28 13.80 -12.08
N GLU A 191 1.41 12.82 -11.18
CA GLU A 191 0.31 12.30 -10.38
C GLU A 191 -0.35 13.36 -9.50
N ALA A 192 0.43 14.25 -8.88
CA ALA A 192 -0.12 15.37 -8.12
C ALA A 192 -0.85 16.37 -9.02
N ASN A 193 -0.35 16.63 -10.24
CA ASN A 193 -1.05 17.46 -11.23
C ASN A 193 -2.36 16.81 -11.72
N ASP A 194 -2.40 15.48 -11.92
CA ASP A 194 -3.63 14.75 -12.25
C ASP A 194 -4.70 14.95 -11.18
N LYS A 195 -4.32 14.92 -9.90
CA LYS A 195 -5.25 15.06 -8.76
C LYS A 195 -5.87 16.45 -8.65
N ILE A 196 -5.19 17.48 -9.12
CA ILE A 196 -5.73 18.85 -9.22
C ILE A 196 -6.30 19.16 -10.62
N CYS A 197 -6.53 18.13 -11.46
CA CYS A 197 -7.04 18.25 -12.82
C CYS A 197 -6.18 19.10 -13.77
N ASN A 198 -4.90 19.33 -13.45
CA ASN A 198 -3.94 19.99 -14.32
C ASN A 198 -3.34 18.98 -15.31
N TYR A 199 -4.17 18.52 -16.25
CA TYR A 199 -3.80 17.44 -17.16
C TYR A 199 -2.63 17.81 -18.10
N GLU A 200 -2.46 19.09 -18.43
CA GLU A 200 -1.37 19.54 -19.30
C GLU A 200 0.00 19.41 -18.64
N ASN A 201 0.13 19.89 -17.40
CA ASN A 201 1.37 19.70 -16.64
C ASN A 201 1.59 18.23 -16.31
N SER A 202 0.54 17.49 -16.00
CA SER A 202 0.67 16.04 -15.79
C SER A 202 1.26 15.33 -17.01
N LEU A 203 0.72 15.54 -18.21
CA LEU A 203 1.28 14.97 -19.46
C LEU A 203 2.72 15.39 -19.68
N LYS A 204 3.04 16.68 -19.46
CA LYS A 204 4.40 17.19 -19.60
C LYS A 204 5.38 16.43 -18.71
N TYR A 205 5.04 16.20 -17.44
CA TYR A 205 5.93 15.51 -16.50
C TYR A 205 5.97 14.00 -16.71
N TYR A 206 4.85 13.34 -17.04
CA TYR A 206 4.89 11.92 -17.43
C TYR A 206 5.75 11.70 -18.68
N THR A 207 5.67 12.61 -19.68
CA THR A 207 6.48 12.51 -20.89
C THR A 207 7.97 12.68 -20.57
N LYS A 208 8.34 13.66 -19.74
CA LYS A 208 9.73 13.78 -19.24
C LYS A 208 10.22 12.53 -18.51
N SER A 209 9.37 11.95 -17.65
CA SER A 209 9.67 10.69 -16.95
C SER A 209 9.93 9.56 -17.95
N LEU A 210 9.08 9.45 -18.98
CA LEU A 210 9.19 8.45 -20.03
C LEU A 210 10.47 8.61 -20.86
N ASP A 211 10.79 9.82 -21.30
CA ASP A 211 12.01 10.10 -22.08
C ASP A 211 13.28 9.81 -21.26
N THR A 212 13.25 10.11 -19.95
CA THR A 212 14.34 9.80 -19.02
C THR A 212 14.48 8.27 -18.82
N ALA A 213 13.36 7.55 -18.74
CA ALA A 213 13.35 6.10 -18.63
C ALA A 213 13.79 5.41 -19.93
N LEU A 214 13.51 5.98 -21.11
CA LEU A 214 13.93 5.43 -22.40
C LEU A 214 15.40 5.70 -22.72
N SER A 215 15.97 6.79 -22.21
CA SER A 215 17.39 7.13 -22.38
C SER A 215 18.31 6.32 -21.46
N THR A 216 17.78 5.62 -20.47
CA THR A 216 18.53 4.70 -19.62
C THR A 216 18.60 3.30 -20.25
N LYS A 217 19.82 2.72 -20.35
CA LYS A 217 20.03 1.38 -20.90
C LYS A 217 19.18 0.32 -20.15
N PRO A 218 18.73 -0.73 -20.87
CA PRO A 218 17.45 -1.37 -20.60
C PRO A 218 17.56 -2.31 -19.39
N SER A 219 16.74 -2.08 -18.38
CA SER A 219 16.46 -3.12 -17.39
C SER A 219 15.08 -3.03 -16.76
N ASP A 220 14.39 -1.89 -16.84
CA ASP A 220 13.12 -1.76 -16.12
C ASP A 220 11.96 -1.31 -17.02
N PHE A 221 11.56 -2.24 -17.89
CA PHE A 221 10.39 -2.11 -18.75
C PHE A 221 9.11 -1.83 -17.94
N HIS A 222 9.08 -2.14 -16.64
CA HIS A 222 7.94 -1.86 -15.78
C HIS A 222 7.68 -0.36 -15.64
N TYR A 223 8.72 0.48 -15.49
CA TYR A 223 8.53 1.94 -15.45
C TYR A 223 7.94 2.45 -16.76
N THR A 224 8.49 2.03 -17.91
CA THR A 224 8.01 2.47 -19.23
C THR A 224 6.56 2.07 -19.47
N VAL A 225 6.16 0.84 -19.12
CA VAL A 225 4.79 0.34 -19.28
C VAL A 225 3.81 1.09 -18.37
N ASN A 226 4.19 1.34 -17.11
CA ASN A 226 3.37 2.11 -16.17
C ASN A 226 3.19 3.55 -16.65
N LEU A 227 4.25 4.20 -17.15
CA LEU A 227 4.19 5.56 -17.68
C LEU A 227 3.28 5.67 -18.91
N TYR A 228 3.37 4.74 -19.87
CA TYR A 228 2.43 4.70 -20.99
C TYR A 228 0.97 4.55 -20.53
N SER A 229 0.72 3.72 -19.52
CA SER A 229 -0.62 3.55 -18.96
C SER A 229 -1.16 4.83 -18.30
N ARG A 230 -0.30 5.57 -17.58
CA ARG A 230 -0.64 6.84 -16.94
C ARG A 230 -0.89 7.96 -17.97
N ILE A 231 -0.06 8.06 -19.00
CA ILE A 231 -0.26 8.99 -20.13
C ILE A 231 -1.58 8.66 -20.85
N GLY A 232 -1.85 7.37 -21.10
CA GLY A 232 -3.10 6.93 -21.72
C GLY A 232 -4.32 7.31 -20.90
N LYS A 233 -4.28 7.12 -19.57
CA LYS A 233 -5.34 7.56 -18.66
C LYS A 233 -5.55 9.07 -18.71
N ASN A 234 -4.48 9.85 -18.75
CA ASN A 234 -4.59 11.31 -18.85
C ASN A 234 -5.24 11.74 -20.19
N TYR A 235 -4.83 11.16 -21.32
CA TYR A 235 -5.50 11.41 -22.61
C TYR A 235 -6.97 11.01 -22.58
N ASN A 236 -7.32 9.89 -21.94
CA ASN A 236 -8.70 9.48 -21.76
C ASN A 236 -9.51 10.50 -20.95
N ASN A 237 -8.94 11.05 -19.87
CA ASN A 237 -9.59 12.10 -19.07
C ASN A 237 -9.78 13.40 -19.87
N LYS A 238 -8.90 13.69 -20.84
CA LYS A 238 -9.06 14.82 -21.79
C LYS A 238 -10.01 14.53 -22.96
N GLY A 239 -10.61 13.33 -23.04
CA GLY A 239 -11.45 12.90 -24.16
C GLY A 239 -10.68 12.56 -25.44
N GLN A 240 -9.35 12.48 -25.39
CA GLN A 240 -8.48 12.19 -26.53
C GLN A 240 -8.27 10.67 -26.68
N TYR A 241 -9.36 9.95 -26.96
CA TYR A 241 -9.39 8.47 -26.93
C TYR A 241 -8.43 7.78 -27.89
N SER A 242 -8.18 8.36 -29.09
CA SER A 242 -7.23 7.79 -30.05
C SER A 242 -5.81 7.73 -29.47
N LEU A 243 -5.35 8.84 -28.88
CA LEU A 243 -4.03 8.92 -28.26
C LEU A 243 -3.94 8.02 -27.02
N ALA A 244 -5.03 7.90 -26.26
CA ALA A 244 -5.10 6.98 -25.14
C ALA A 244 -4.93 5.51 -25.57
N LEU A 245 -5.57 5.10 -26.67
CA LEU A 245 -5.41 3.77 -27.25
C LEU A 245 -3.98 3.54 -27.76
N ASP A 246 -3.39 4.52 -28.42
CA ASP A 246 -2.00 4.42 -28.89
C ASP A 246 -1.02 4.19 -27.73
N CYS A 247 -1.20 4.90 -26.61
CA CYS A 247 -0.41 4.69 -25.41
C CYS A 247 -0.59 3.27 -24.84
N CYS A 248 -1.82 2.77 -24.76
CA CYS A 248 -2.09 1.42 -24.28
C CYS A 248 -1.48 0.34 -25.21
N ASN A 249 -1.55 0.54 -26.52
CA ASN A 249 -0.93 -0.35 -27.50
C ASN A 249 0.59 -0.38 -27.37
N LYS A 250 1.25 0.77 -27.15
CA LYS A 250 2.69 0.84 -26.87
C LYS A 250 3.07 0.11 -25.58
N ALA A 251 2.28 0.27 -24.52
CA ALA A 251 2.47 -0.45 -23.26
C ALA A 251 2.40 -1.98 -23.47
N LEU A 252 1.38 -2.45 -24.21
CA LEU A 252 1.22 -3.87 -24.56
C LEU A 252 2.38 -4.41 -25.41
N GLN A 253 2.81 -3.67 -26.43
CA GLN A 253 3.92 -4.07 -27.31
C GLN A 253 5.24 -4.23 -26.57
N ILE A 254 5.53 -3.36 -25.61
CA ILE A 254 6.71 -3.48 -24.76
C ILE A 254 6.58 -4.73 -23.90
N ARG A 255 5.43 -4.91 -23.25
CA ARG A 255 5.18 -6.04 -22.34
C ARG A 255 5.22 -7.40 -23.05
N SER A 256 4.68 -7.50 -24.27
CA SER A 256 4.68 -8.74 -25.07
C SER A 256 6.08 -9.20 -25.47
N LYS A 257 7.09 -8.32 -25.44
CA LYS A 257 8.49 -8.71 -25.70
C LYS A 257 9.14 -9.41 -24.50
N PHE A 258 8.57 -9.31 -23.30
CA PHE A 258 9.08 -9.89 -22.06
C PHE A 258 8.14 -11.02 -21.58
N LEU A 259 8.25 -12.18 -22.24
CA LEU A 259 7.31 -13.32 -22.22
C LEU A 259 7.09 -14.08 -20.87
N ASN A 260 7.55 -13.57 -19.72
CA ASN A 260 7.65 -14.39 -18.48
C ASN A 260 6.99 -13.85 -17.20
N TYR A 261 6.08 -12.87 -17.24
CA TYR A 261 5.42 -12.40 -16.00
C TYR A 261 3.89 -12.40 -16.08
N THR A 262 3.26 -13.16 -15.16
CA THR A 262 1.83 -13.19 -14.83
C THR A 262 1.40 -11.89 -14.11
N ASP A 263 0.28 -11.29 -14.51
CA ASP A 263 0.41 -10.02 -15.21
C ASP A 263 -0.48 -8.86 -14.71
N ILE A 264 -0.32 -8.37 -13.46
CA ILE A 264 -1.11 -7.26 -12.87
C ILE A 264 -1.19 -6.03 -13.79
N GLY A 265 -0.12 -5.71 -14.51
CA GLY A 265 -0.11 -4.53 -15.39
C GLY A 265 -0.62 -4.79 -16.81
N LEU A 266 -0.77 -6.04 -17.25
CA LEU A 266 -1.50 -6.39 -18.48
C LEU A 266 -3.00 -6.37 -18.23
N VAL A 267 -3.44 -6.80 -17.04
CA VAL A 267 -4.81 -6.56 -16.56
C VAL A 267 -5.10 -5.05 -16.57
N ALA A 268 -4.19 -4.23 -16.02
CA ALA A 268 -4.36 -2.78 -16.02
C ALA A 268 -4.40 -2.17 -17.44
N ALA A 269 -3.52 -2.62 -18.35
CA ALA A 269 -3.50 -2.15 -19.74
C ALA A 269 -4.79 -2.54 -20.48
N TYR A 270 -5.24 -3.80 -20.37
CA TYR A 270 -6.49 -4.25 -20.97
C TYR A 270 -7.71 -3.59 -20.34
N ASN A 271 -7.73 -3.36 -19.03
CA ASN A 271 -8.80 -2.61 -18.37
C ASN A 271 -8.85 -1.16 -18.86
N ASN A 272 -7.71 -0.51 -19.08
CA ASN A 272 -7.68 0.84 -19.65
C ASN A 272 -8.20 0.86 -21.10
N ILE A 273 -7.83 -0.13 -21.92
CA ILE A 273 -8.37 -0.28 -23.29
C ILE A 273 -9.87 -0.56 -23.25
N ALA A 274 -10.32 -1.42 -22.35
CA ALA A 274 -11.73 -1.71 -22.16
C ALA A 274 -12.52 -0.46 -21.77
N LEU A 275 -12.01 0.34 -20.83
CA LEU A 275 -12.60 1.62 -20.43
C LEU A 275 -12.68 2.59 -21.61
N ILE A 276 -11.62 2.70 -22.43
CA ILE A 276 -11.64 3.58 -23.61
C ILE A 276 -12.68 3.08 -24.65
N HIS A 277 -12.78 1.77 -24.86
CA HIS A 277 -13.75 1.19 -25.79
C HIS A 277 -15.19 1.14 -25.25
N SER A 278 -15.44 1.11 -23.93
CA SER A 278 -16.80 1.14 -23.39
C SER A 278 -17.52 2.45 -23.73
N TYR A 279 -16.77 3.54 -23.95
CA TYR A 279 -17.33 4.82 -24.39
C TYR A 279 -17.61 4.90 -25.89
N ASN A 280 -16.99 4.06 -26.73
CA ASN A 280 -17.09 4.15 -28.21
C ASN A 280 -17.72 2.91 -28.89
N THR A 281 -17.52 1.71 -28.35
CA THR A 281 -17.98 0.42 -28.90
C THR A 281 -18.06 -0.64 -27.79
N ILE A 282 -19.23 -0.81 -27.17
CA ILE A 282 -19.47 -1.70 -26.01
C ILE A 282 -18.92 -3.13 -26.24
N THR A 283 -19.08 -3.68 -27.44
CA THR A 283 -18.64 -5.04 -27.79
C THR A 283 -17.13 -5.25 -27.72
N ARG A 284 -16.32 -4.25 -28.11
CA ARG A 284 -14.85 -4.33 -27.96
C ARG A 284 -14.41 -4.15 -26.51
N GLY A 285 -15.12 -3.31 -25.74
CA GLY A 285 -14.84 -3.14 -24.30
C GLY A 285 -14.97 -4.47 -23.54
N VAL A 286 -16.06 -5.19 -23.79
CA VAL A 286 -16.31 -6.53 -23.19
C VAL A 286 -15.21 -7.53 -23.57
N TRP A 287 -14.74 -7.53 -24.82
CA TRP A 287 -13.67 -8.43 -25.26
C TRP A 287 -12.36 -8.22 -24.48
N PHE A 288 -12.00 -6.96 -24.20
CA PHE A 288 -10.80 -6.65 -23.43
C PHE A 288 -10.94 -6.94 -21.93
N ILE A 289 -12.16 -6.82 -21.37
CA ILE A 289 -12.45 -7.25 -19.98
C ILE A 289 -12.27 -8.76 -19.85
N VAL A 290 -12.80 -9.54 -20.79
CA VAL A 290 -12.65 -11.01 -20.78
C VAL A 290 -11.19 -11.43 -20.95
N LYS A 291 -10.38 -10.61 -21.61
CA LYS A 291 -8.94 -10.87 -21.79
C LYS A 291 -8.08 -10.43 -20.60
N SER A 292 -8.63 -9.61 -19.69
CA SER A 292 -7.94 -9.13 -18.49
C SER A 292 -8.20 -9.99 -17.25
N THR A 293 -9.23 -10.84 -17.27
CA THR A 293 -9.53 -11.90 -16.27
C THR A 293 -8.81 -13.19 -16.57
#